data_AF-A0A7W8NV53-F1
#
_entry.id   AF-A0A7W8NV53-F1
#
_cell.length_a   1.000
_cell.length_b   1.000
_cell.length_c   1.000
_cell.angle_alpha   90.00
_cell.angle_beta   90.00
_cell.angle_gamma   90.00
#
_symmetry.space_group_name_H-M   'P 1'
#
loop_
_entity.id
_entity.type
_entity.pdbx_description
1 polymer ?
#
loop_
_entity_poly.entity_id
_entity_poly.type
_entity_poly.pdbx_seq_one_letter_code
_entity_poly.pdbx_strand_id
1 'polypeptide(L)'
;MKNLSAFLATGLLSAGLAHADICADMGAIYSQSQSHFDGWKKEATEGTEGARKEYGSSFQLDGARSCAISGDSAGYSCIWRLATPAELGQAYQRMVDGIKACPPLLKQAPGIINDKPQERLQGNLRRAMEVTGFDYGDAGVVVMVGQMQVTSIQSGTNVSRNELKFSFVRAAARP
;
A
#
# COMPACT_ATOMS: atom_id res chain seq x y z
N MET A 1 6.71 -52.70 17.01
CA MET A 1 7.11 -52.00 15.78
C MET A 1 5.97 -51.12 15.31
N LYS A 2 6.32 -49.91 14.84
CA LYS A 2 5.50 -48.91 14.12
C LYS A 2 4.61 -47.98 14.96
N ASN A 3 5.26 -46.88 15.33
CA ASN A 3 4.73 -45.51 15.43
C ASN A 3 3.73 -45.19 14.31
N LEU A 4 2.78 -44.30 14.59
CA LEU A 4 2.54 -43.10 13.78
C LEU A 4 1.57 -42.17 14.52
N SER A 5 2.14 -41.17 15.18
CA SER A 5 1.44 -39.97 15.63
C SER A 5 0.90 -39.23 14.39
N ALA A 6 -0.42 -39.20 14.22
CA ALA A 6 -1.07 -38.34 13.25
C ALA A 6 -1.29 -36.96 13.89
N PHE A 7 -0.28 -36.09 13.82
CA PHE A 7 -0.49 -34.66 14.01
C PHE A 7 -1.11 -34.10 12.74
N LEU A 8 -2.43 -33.94 12.74
CA LEU A 8 -3.14 -33.10 11.77
C LEU A 8 -2.81 -31.63 12.07
N ALA A 9 -1.70 -31.16 11.52
CA ALA A 9 -1.36 -29.75 11.39
C ALA A 9 -2.17 -29.13 10.23
N THR A 10 -3.50 -29.13 10.35
CA THR A 10 -4.40 -28.37 9.46
C THR A 10 -4.87 -27.15 10.23
N GLY A 11 -4.22 -26.02 10.04
CA GLY A 11 -4.64 -24.76 10.68
C GLY A 11 -3.69 -23.57 10.58
N LEU A 12 -2.59 -23.65 9.84
CA LEU A 12 -1.72 -22.51 9.55
C LEU A 12 -1.77 -22.25 8.05
N LEU A 13 -1.82 -20.96 7.67
CA LEU A 13 -1.65 -20.40 6.31
C LEU A 13 -2.89 -19.81 5.63
N SER A 14 -3.82 -19.22 6.40
CA SER A 14 -4.69 -18.15 5.87
C SER A 14 -4.37 -16.81 6.53
N ALA A 15 -3.08 -16.55 6.78
CA ALA A 15 -2.63 -15.24 7.23
C ALA A 15 -2.75 -14.28 6.03
N GLY A 16 -3.66 -13.31 6.15
CA GLY A 16 -4.00 -12.32 5.13
C GLY A 16 -2.78 -11.88 4.32
N LEU A 17 -2.80 -12.26 3.05
CA LEU A 17 -1.87 -11.74 2.06
C LEU A 17 -2.34 -10.32 1.75
N ALA A 18 -1.45 -9.34 1.95
CA ALA A 18 -1.71 -7.96 1.55
C ALA A 18 -1.65 -7.79 0.01
N HIS A 19 -1.17 -8.81 -0.71
CA HIS A 19 -1.21 -8.96 -2.15
C HIS A 19 -0.94 -10.43 -2.50
N ALA A 20 -1.59 -10.98 -3.52
CA ALA A 20 -1.31 -12.33 -4.00
C ALA A 20 -0.01 -12.36 -4.86
N ASP A 21 0.19 -11.34 -5.69
CA ASP A 21 1.39 -11.14 -6.52
C ASP A 21 1.58 -9.64 -6.83
N ILE A 22 2.40 -8.95 -6.03
CA ILE A 22 2.60 -7.51 -6.17
C ILE A 22 3.28 -7.13 -7.50
N CYS A 23 4.04 -8.05 -8.11
CA CYS A 23 4.72 -7.76 -9.37
C CYS A 23 3.74 -7.76 -10.53
N ALA A 24 2.82 -8.73 -10.57
CA ALA A 24 1.72 -8.74 -11.53
C ALA A 24 0.80 -7.51 -11.34
N ASP A 25 0.46 -7.20 -10.08
CA ASP A 25 -0.34 -6.03 -9.74
C ASP A 25 0.31 -4.73 -10.24
N MET A 26 1.61 -4.55 -9.99
CA MET A 26 2.37 -3.39 -10.46
C MET A 26 2.39 -3.28 -11.99
N GLY A 27 2.52 -4.40 -12.71
CA GLY A 27 2.43 -4.41 -14.17
C GLY A 27 1.05 -3.98 -14.68
N ALA A 28 -0.02 -4.47 -14.05
CA ALA A 28 -1.39 -4.09 -14.39
C ALA A 28 -1.66 -2.60 -14.11
N ILE A 29 -1.22 -2.09 -12.95
CA ILE A 29 -1.31 -0.68 -12.58
C ILE A 29 -0.54 0.18 -13.59
N TYR A 30 0.69 -0.20 -13.95
CA TYR A 30 1.49 0.53 -14.93
C TYR A 30 0.79 0.60 -16.29
N SER A 31 0.27 -0.53 -16.79
CA SER A 31 -0.46 -0.59 -18.06
C SER A 31 -1.68 0.35 -18.04
N GLN A 32 -2.48 0.32 -16.97
CA GLN A 32 -3.67 1.15 -16.83
C GLN A 32 -3.35 2.63 -16.64
N SER A 33 -2.21 2.94 -16.04
CA SER A 33 -1.76 4.33 -15.90
C SER A 33 -1.49 5.03 -17.24
N GLN A 34 -1.20 4.27 -18.30
CA GLN A 34 -0.98 4.79 -19.66
C GLN A 34 -2.29 5.31 -20.28
N SER A 35 -3.42 4.71 -19.91
CA SER A 35 -4.76 5.16 -20.29
C SER A 35 -5.43 5.95 -19.17
N HIS A 36 -4.64 6.61 -18.32
CA HIS A 36 -5.15 7.43 -17.20
C HIS A 36 -6.16 6.70 -16.31
N PHE A 37 -6.03 5.37 -16.17
CA PHE A 37 -6.95 4.51 -15.43
C PHE A 37 -8.41 4.56 -15.89
N ASP A 38 -8.69 4.90 -17.15
CA ASP A 38 -10.06 5.08 -17.64
C ASP A 38 -10.95 3.83 -17.49
N GLY A 39 -10.37 2.62 -17.57
CA GLY A 39 -11.09 1.38 -17.31
C GLY A 39 -11.30 1.06 -15.82
N TRP A 40 -10.60 1.77 -14.93
CA TRP A 40 -10.60 1.53 -13.48
C TRP A 40 -11.33 2.62 -12.69
N LYS A 41 -11.55 3.81 -13.25
CA LYS A 41 -12.29 4.88 -12.56
C LYS A 41 -13.75 4.51 -12.36
N LYS A 42 -14.23 4.74 -11.14
CA LYS A 42 -15.66 4.84 -10.80
C LYS A 42 -16.05 6.31 -10.65
N GLU A 43 -17.27 6.56 -10.18
CA GLU A 43 -17.75 7.90 -9.84
C GLU A 43 -16.74 8.66 -8.96
N ALA A 44 -16.61 9.95 -9.24
CA ALA A 44 -15.80 10.84 -8.42
C ALA A 44 -16.43 10.90 -7.03
N THR A 45 -15.63 10.64 -6.01
CA THR A 45 -16.05 10.93 -4.65
C THR A 45 -15.72 12.41 -4.43
N GLU A 46 -16.70 13.22 -4.06
CA GLU A 46 -16.38 14.59 -3.62
C GLU A 46 -15.46 14.50 -2.42
N GLY A 47 -14.26 15.07 -2.56
CA GLY A 47 -13.39 15.28 -1.42
C GLY A 47 -14.07 16.24 -0.46
N THR A 48 -13.99 15.99 0.85
CA THR A 48 -14.30 17.00 1.86
C THR A 48 -13.57 18.31 1.52
N GLU A 49 -14.24 19.47 1.66
CA GLU A 49 -13.71 20.78 1.26
C GLU A 49 -12.19 20.92 1.53
N GLY A 50 -11.41 21.14 0.47
CA GLY A 50 -9.94 21.23 0.52
C GLY A 50 -9.19 19.96 0.09
N ALA A 51 -9.85 18.80 0.01
CA ALA A 51 -9.28 17.59 -0.59
C ALA A 51 -9.34 17.65 -2.12
N ARG A 52 -8.25 17.26 -2.80
CA ARG A 52 -8.25 17.09 -4.26
C ARG A 52 -9.29 16.03 -4.61
N LYS A 53 -10.02 16.22 -5.72
CA LYS A 53 -10.96 15.22 -6.25
C LYS A 53 -10.26 13.86 -6.35
N GLU A 54 -10.96 12.79 -5.99
CA GLU A 54 -10.49 11.40 -6.15
C GLU A 54 -11.61 10.57 -6.77
N TYR A 55 -11.24 9.60 -7.59
CA TYR A 55 -12.16 8.61 -8.14
C TYR A 55 -12.05 7.33 -7.33
N GLY A 56 -13.17 6.68 -7.04
CA GLY A 56 -13.13 5.30 -6.58
C GLY A 56 -12.51 4.40 -7.67
N SER A 57 -11.88 3.29 -7.27
CA SER A 57 -11.38 2.29 -8.23
C SER A 57 -12.33 1.08 -8.36
N SER A 58 -12.53 0.58 -9.58
CA SER A 58 -13.16 -0.72 -9.86
C SER A 58 -12.21 -1.89 -9.66
N PHE A 59 -10.91 -1.65 -9.77
CA PHE A 59 -9.87 -2.60 -9.43
C PHE A 59 -9.41 -2.39 -7.98
N GLN A 60 -9.41 -3.45 -7.18
CA GLN A 60 -8.89 -3.43 -5.81
C GLN A 60 -7.75 -4.43 -5.71
N LEU A 61 -6.65 -4.01 -5.09
CA LEU A 61 -5.60 -4.96 -4.70
C LEU A 61 -6.13 -5.90 -3.62
N ASP A 62 -5.68 -7.14 -3.66
CA ASP A 62 -6.20 -8.17 -2.76
C ASP A 62 -6.04 -7.77 -1.28
N GLY A 63 -7.08 -8.02 -0.49
CA GLY A 63 -7.15 -7.62 0.91
C GLY A 63 -7.23 -6.11 1.19
N ALA A 64 -7.17 -5.23 0.17
CA ALA A 64 -7.23 -3.79 0.38
C ALA A 64 -8.62 -3.39 0.88
N ARG A 65 -8.67 -2.49 1.87
CA ARG A 65 -9.92 -1.91 2.36
C ARG A 65 -10.53 -0.96 1.33
N SER A 66 -9.70 -0.23 0.61
CA SER A 66 -10.11 0.75 -0.38
C SER A 66 -8.98 1.05 -1.35
N CYS A 67 -9.32 1.29 -2.62
CA CYS A 67 -8.39 1.82 -3.61
C CYS A 67 -9.03 3.00 -4.34
N ALA A 68 -8.21 4.00 -4.65
CA ALA A 68 -8.63 5.27 -5.25
C ALA A 68 -7.63 5.72 -6.32
N ILE A 69 -8.14 6.49 -7.28
CA ILE A 69 -7.39 7.12 -8.36
C ILE A 69 -7.41 8.64 -8.12
N SER A 70 -6.26 9.30 -8.24
CA SER A 70 -6.16 10.74 -8.05
C SER A 70 -7.01 11.51 -9.08
N GLY A 71 -7.47 12.71 -8.74
CA GLY A 71 -8.35 13.50 -9.61
C GLY A 71 -7.75 13.91 -10.94
N ASP A 72 -6.43 14.07 -11.00
CA ASP A 72 -5.66 14.27 -12.23
C ASP A 72 -5.34 12.97 -12.96
N SER A 73 -5.78 11.83 -12.42
CA SER A 73 -5.54 10.48 -12.95
C SER A 73 -4.07 10.10 -13.05
N ALA A 74 -3.18 10.80 -12.33
CA ALA A 74 -1.76 10.53 -12.33
C ALA A 74 -1.37 9.42 -11.35
N GLY A 75 -2.23 9.05 -10.40
CA GLY A 75 -1.89 8.07 -9.37
C GLY A 75 -3.02 7.13 -9.00
N TYR A 76 -2.62 5.97 -8.50
CA TYR A 76 -3.45 4.92 -7.93
C TYR A 76 -2.94 4.60 -6.53
N SER A 77 -3.82 4.43 -5.55
CA SER A 77 -3.43 4.08 -4.20
C SER A 77 -4.42 3.13 -3.54
N CYS A 78 -3.90 2.26 -2.68
CA CYS A 78 -4.68 1.32 -1.89
C CYS A 78 -4.31 1.41 -0.41
N ILE A 79 -5.28 1.16 0.46
CA ILE A 79 -5.12 1.17 1.91
C ILE A 79 -5.60 -0.16 2.46
N TRP A 80 -4.80 -0.78 3.32
CA TRP A 80 -5.17 -1.92 4.16
C TRP A 80 -5.28 -1.47 5.60
N ARG A 81 -6.20 -2.08 6.35
CA ARG A 81 -6.32 -1.90 7.81
C ARG A 81 -5.99 -3.20 8.50
N LEU A 82 -5.01 -3.14 9.40
CA LEU A 82 -4.47 -4.31 10.10
C LEU A 82 -4.91 -4.26 11.56
N ALA A 83 -5.15 -5.42 12.17
CA ALA A 83 -5.69 -5.47 13.53
C ALA A 83 -4.65 -5.05 14.56
N THR A 84 -3.38 -5.42 14.32
CA THR A 84 -2.29 -5.16 15.27
C THR A 84 -1.10 -4.43 14.64
N PRO A 85 -0.27 -3.73 15.44
CA PRO A 85 0.98 -3.15 14.96
C PRO A 85 1.97 -4.20 14.44
N ALA A 86 1.97 -5.41 15.01
CA ALA A 86 2.83 -6.50 14.56
C ALA A 86 2.44 -6.98 13.16
N GLU A 87 1.15 -7.14 12.88
CA GLU A 87 0.65 -7.45 11.53
C GLU A 87 0.99 -6.34 10.54
N LEU A 88 0.88 -5.08 10.94
CA LEU A 88 1.25 -3.93 10.11
C LEU A 88 2.74 -3.99 9.71
N GLY A 89 3.64 -4.16 10.67
CA GLY A 89 5.07 -4.24 10.39
C GLY A 89 5.43 -5.41 9.47
N GLN A 90 4.82 -6.58 9.67
CA GLN A 90 5.01 -7.74 8.79
C GLN A 90 4.44 -7.53 7.39
N ALA A 91 3.26 -6.91 7.26
CA ALA A 91 2.65 -6.62 5.96
C ALA A 91 3.46 -5.57 5.19
N TYR A 92 3.94 -4.53 5.89
CA TYR A 92 4.83 -3.51 5.34
C TYR A 92 6.11 -4.11 4.79
N GLN A 93 6.84 -4.88 5.60
CA GLN A 93 8.10 -5.49 5.18
C GLN A 93 7.90 -6.46 4.01
N ARG A 94 6.84 -7.28 4.03
CA ARG A 94 6.50 -8.20 2.92
C ARG A 94 6.24 -7.44 1.62
N MET A 95 5.49 -6.35 1.67
CA MET A 95 5.21 -5.54 0.47
C MET A 95 6.48 -4.86 -0.06
N VAL A 96 7.29 -4.29 0.83
CA VAL A 96 8.58 -3.68 0.47
C VAL A 96 9.52 -4.70 -0.18
N ASP A 97 9.68 -5.86 0.42
CA ASP A 97 10.56 -6.92 -0.11
C ASP A 97 9.99 -7.55 -1.39
N GLY A 98 8.67 -7.67 -1.48
CA GLY A 98 7.98 -8.08 -2.70
C GLY A 98 8.28 -7.13 -3.86
N ILE A 99 8.16 -5.82 -3.66
CA ILE A 99 8.46 -4.82 -4.71
C ILE A 99 9.95 -4.84 -5.08
N LYS A 100 10.86 -4.95 -4.10
CA LYS A 100 12.31 -5.06 -4.36
C LYS A 100 12.66 -6.28 -5.22
N ALA A 101 11.92 -7.37 -5.05
CA ALA A 101 12.13 -8.62 -5.79
C ALA A 101 11.47 -8.61 -7.19
N CYS A 102 10.62 -7.63 -7.49
CA CYS A 102 9.99 -7.55 -8.80
C CYS A 102 11.01 -7.25 -9.91
N PRO A 103 10.79 -7.79 -11.11
CA PRO A 103 11.46 -7.30 -12.31
C PRO A 103 11.21 -5.80 -12.49
N PRO A 104 12.13 -5.08 -13.16
CA PRO A 104 11.88 -3.73 -13.65
C PRO A 104 10.52 -3.60 -14.37
N LEU A 105 9.81 -2.49 -14.16
CA LEU A 105 8.60 -2.19 -14.94
C LEU A 105 8.90 -2.04 -16.44
N LEU A 106 10.09 -1.50 -16.75
CA LEU A 106 10.62 -1.43 -18.11
C LEU A 106 12.00 -2.08 -18.18
N LYS A 107 13.08 -1.30 -18.14
CA LYS A 107 14.44 -1.78 -18.37
C LYS A 107 15.32 -1.63 -17.13
N GLN A 108 15.13 -0.57 -16.35
CA GLN A 108 15.96 -0.23 -15.21
C GLN A 108 15.31 -0.65 -13.89
N ALA A 109 16.11 -1.22 -13.00
CA ALA A 109 15.69 -1.44 -11.62
C ALA A 109 15.39 -0.10 -10.93
N PRO A 110 14.43 -0.05 -10.00
CA PRO A 110 14.07 1.18 -9.33
C PRO A 110 15.19 1.69 -8.41
N GLY A 111 15.34 3.00 -8.34
CA GLY A 111 16.07 3.64 -7.24
C GLY A 111 15.26 3.53 -5.95
N ILE A 112 15.90 3.18 -4.82
CA ILE A 112 15.20 3.08 -3.53
C ILE A 112 15.32 4.42 -2.78
N ILE A 113 14.18 4.97 -2.38
CA ILE A 113 14.06 6.17 -1.56
C ILE A 113 13.57 5.74 -0.18
N ASN A 114 14.43 5.73 0.83
CA ASN A 114 14.00 5.39 2.18
C ASN A 114 13.81 6.65 3.02
N ASP A 115 12.59 6.86 3.51
CA ASP A 115 12.37 7.84 4.57
C ASP A 115 12.57 7.17 5.92
N LYS A 116 13.27 7.87 6.81
CA LYS A 116 13.43 7.41 8.20
C LYS A 116 12.05 7.41 8.88
N PRO A 117 11.80 6.47 9.82
CA PRO A 117 10.61 6.51 10.65
C PRO A 117 10.42 7.89 11.28
N GLN A 118 9.24 8.47 11.09
CA GLN A 118 8.83 9.75 11.67
C GLN A 118 7.79 9.51 12.75
N GLU A 119 8.05 10.02 13.94
CA GLU A 119 7.04 10.12 14.99
C GLU A 119 6.50 11.54 15.09
N ARG A 120 5.17 11.68 15.14
CA ARG A 120 4.49 12.96 15.33
C ARG A 120 3.47 12.86 16.43
N LEU A 121 3.40 13.89 17.26
CA LEU A 121 2.33 14.08 18.24
C LEU A 121 1.36 15.12 17.70
N GLN A 122 0.06 14.85 17.77
CA GLN A 122 -0.98 15.84 17.49
C GLN A 122 -2.07 15.74 18.56
N GLY A 123 -2.06 16.70 19.50
CA GLY A 123 -2.92 16.65 20.68
C GLY A 123 -2.70 15.34 21.45
N ASN A 124 -3.77 14.59 21.66
CA ASN A 124 -3.76 13.31 22.36
C ASN A 124 -3.55 12.09 21.44
N LEU A 125 -2.98 12.29 20.25
CA LEU A 125 -2.66 11.21 19.32
C LEU A 125 -1.15 11.14 19.08
N ARG A 126 -0.58 9.95 19.22
CA ARG A 126 0.75 9.61 18.71
C ARG A 126 0.59 8.95 17.34
N ARG A 127 1.38 9.41 16.38
CA ARG A 127 1.47 8.82 15.04
C ARG A 127 2.90 8.39 14.77
N ALA A 128 3.09 7.12 14.42
CA ALA A 128 4.35 6.62 13.88
C ALA A 128 4.14 6.31 12.39
N MET A 129 5.05 6.79 11.54
CA MET A 129 4.98 6.63 10.10
C MET A 129 6.33 6.23 9.53
N GLU A 130 6.34 5.28 8.61
CA GLU A 130 7.52 4.88 7.85
C GLU A 130 7.12 4.75 6.38
N VAL A 131 8.00 5.16 5.46
CA VAL A 131 7.75 5.14 4.02
C VAL A 131 8.99 4.65 3.27
N THR A 132 8.80 3.68 2.37
CA THR A 132 9.79 3.30 1.36
C THR A 132 9.24 3.63 -0.02
N GLY A 133 9.99 4.44 -0.76
CA GLY A 133 9.77 4.78 -2.15
C GLY A 133 10.65 3.97 -3.11
N PHE A 134 10.16 3.78 -4.32
CA PHE A 134 10.80 3.11 -5.44
C PHE A 134 10.62 3.98 -6.68
N ASP A 135 11.70 4.59 -7.15
CA ASP A 135 11.74 5.46 -8.33
C ASP A 135 12.06 4.64 -9.58
N TYR A 136 11.02 4.34 -10.36
CA TYR A 136 11.12 3.72 -11.68
C TYR A 136 11.29 4.82 -12.73
N GLY A 137 12.47 5.45 -12.73
CA GLY A 137 12.76 6.64 -13.51
C GLY A 137 12.55 6.45 -15.02
N ASP A 138 12.89 5.29 -15.57
CA ASP A 138 12.69 4.97 -16.99
C ASP A 138 11.21 4.76 -17.36
N ALA A 139 10.41 4.30 -16.41
CA ALA A 139 8.95 4.19 -16.53
C ALA A 139 8.22 5.51 -16.20
N GLY A 140 8.92 6.52 -15.68
CA GLY A 140 8.34 7.80 -15.24
C GLY A 140 7.38 7.63 -14.06
N VAL A 141 7.69 6.73 -13.12
CA VAL A 141 6.80 6.32 -12.03
C VAL A 141 7.52 6.27 -10.71
N VAL A 142 6.84 6.71 -9.65
CA VAL A 142 7.26 6.50 -8.26
C VAL A 142 6.22 5.62 -7.55
N VAL A 143 6.69 4.54 -6.94
CA VAL A 143 5.88 3.69 -6.06
C VAL A 143 6.27 3.98 -4.62
N MET A 144 5.30 4.12 -3.71
CA MET A 144 5.53 4.33 -2.29
C MET A 144 4.72 3.33 -1.48
N VAL A 145 5.38 2.68 -0.52
CA VAL A 145 4.76 1.88 0.52
C VAL A 145 4.94 2.61 1.83
N GLY A 146 3.85 2.86 2.55
CA GLY A 146 3.89 3.52 3.84
C GLY A 146 3.11 2.74 4.89
N GLN A 147 3.63 2.67 6.10
CA GLN A 147 2.88 2.21 7.27
C GLN A 147 2.61 3.38 8.22
N MET A 148 1.42 3.39 8.80
CA MET A 148 0.99 4.39 9.77
C MET A 148 0.31 3.71 10.95
N GLN A 149 0.81 3.98 12.16
CA GLN A 149 0.18 3.62 13.41
C GLN A 149 -0.31 4.90 14.10
N VAL A 150 -1.60 4.97 14.44
CA VAL A 150 -2.18 6.03 15.26
C VAL A 150 -2.64 5.42 16.57
N THR A 151 -2.22 5.99 17.70
CA THR A 151 -2.64 5.57 19.05
C THR A 151 -3.04 6.78 19.89
N SER A 152 -4.15 6.68 20.62
CA SER A 152 -4.50 7.64 21.67
C SER A 152 -3.50 7.56 22.83
N ILE A 153 -3.09 8.72 23.34
CA ILE A 153 -2.30 8.85 24.59
C ILE A 153 -3.18 9.15 25.81
N GLN A 154 -4.49 9.34 25.63
CA GLN A 154 -5.44 9.56 26.72
C GLN A 154 -6.11 8.24 27.11
N SER A 155 -6.09 7.92 28.40
CA SER A 155 -6.78 6.76 28.98
C SER A 155 -8.30 6.89 28.78
N GLY A 156 -8.93 5.84 28.26
CA GLY A 156 -10.39 5.77 28.06
C GLY A 156 -10.89 5.88 26.62
N THR A 157 -10.05 6.32 25.66
CA THR A 157 -10.41 6.36 24.24
C THR A 157 -9.54 5.39 23.43
N ASN A 158 -10.08 4.24 23.05
CA ASN A 158 -9.39 3.25 22.22
C ASN A 158 -9.41 3.68 20.74
N VAL A 159 -8.61 4.69 20.39
CA VAL A 159 -8.29 4.97 18.98
C VAL A 159 -6.96 4.31 18.66
N SER A 160 -7.01 3.12 18.07
CA SER A 160 -5.88 2.51 17.37
C SER A 160 -6.22 2.34 15.90
N ARG A 161 -5.32 2.77 15.01
CA ARG A 161 -5.46 2.57 13.57
C ARG A 161 -4.10 2.19 13.00
N ASN A 162 -4.04 0.98 12.44
CA ASN A 162 -2.84 0.45 11.79
C ASN A 162 -3.14 0.37 10.29
N GLU A 163 -2.57 1.27 9.51
CA GLU A 163 -2.82 1.38 8.07
C GLU A 163 -1.54 1.14 7.29
N LEU A 164 -1.62 0.23 6.32
CA LEU A 164 -0.62 0.08 5.27
C LEU A 164 -1.17 0.79 4.03
N LYS A 165 -0.35 1.59 3.36
CA LYS A 165 -0.70 2.30 2.14
C LYS A 165 0.29 1.95 1.04
N PHE A 166 -0.24 1.60 -0.13
CA PHE A 166 0.49 1.51 -1.38
C PHE A 166 0.08 2.69 -2.25
N SER A 167 1.02 3.36 -2.91
CA SER A 167 0.76 4.42 -3.87
C SER A 167 1.63 4.21 -5.10
N PHE A 168 1.04 4.34 -6.28
CA PHE A 168 1.71 4.37 -7.56
C PHE A 168 1.39 5.72 -8.19
N VAL A 169 2.41 6.50 -8.52
CA VAL A 169 2.23 7.84 -9.07
C VAL A 169 3.10 7.98 -10.30
N ARG A 170 2.49 8.36 -11.43
CA ARG A 170 3.24 8.84 -12.58
C ARG A 170 3.91 10.15 -12.20
N ALA A 171 5.23 10.18 -12.24
CA ALA A 171 5.94 11.44 -12.17
C ALA A 171 5.48 12.26 -13.38
N ALA A 172 5.03 13.51 -13.15
CA ALA A 172 4.76 14.42 -14.25
C ALA A 172 6.01 14.41 -15.16
N ALA A 173 5.82 14.22 -16.46
CA ALA A 173 6.92 14.25 -17.42
C ALA A 173 7.72 15.51 -17.12
N ARG A 174 8.98 15.35 -16.67
CA ARG A 174 9.85 16.51 -16.54
C ARG A 174 9.97 17.07 -17.98
N PRO A 175 9.62 18.34 -18.20
CA PRO A 175 9.71 18.96 -19.51
C PRO A 175 11.15 18.92 -20.05
#